data_AF-A0A925H248-F1
#
_entry.id   AF-A0A925H248-F1
#
_cell.length_a   1.000
_cell.length_b   1.000
_cell.length_c   1.000
_cell.angle_alpha   90.00
_cell.angle_beta   90.00
_cell.angle_gamma   90.00
#
_symmetry.space_group_name_H-M   'P 1'
#
loop_
_entity.id
_entity.type
_entity.pdbx_description
1 polymer ?
#
loop_
_entity_poly.entity_id
_entity_poly.type
_entity_poly.pdbx_seq_one_letter_code
_entity_poly.pdbx_strand_id
1 'polypeptide(L)'
;CRNAGNMIPPYGDLKGGVSATIEYAVLALNIQHIIVCGHTDCGAMKALQHPEKTEDMSTVRIWLGHGETARRIVREAYSELSEEAALHALTEENIVAQLEHLKTHPSVASRLATGDVSLHGWNYHIRTGDIDAWDTQRGRFVPIQQYSLASARPRPRLQRELAR
;
A
#
# COMPACT_ATOMS: atom_id res chain seq x y z
N CYS A 1 10.12 -1.49 -7.58
CA CYS A 1 10.50 -0.11 -7.19
C CYS A 1 10.84 -0.12 -5.70
N ARG A 2 11.82 0.67 -5.22
CA ARG A 2 12.13 0.83 -3.79
C ARG A 2 12.27 2.31 -3.48
N ASN A 3 11.67 2.75 -2.38
CA ASN A 3 11.76 4.10 -1.85
C ASN A 3 11.56 4.05 -0.32
N ALA A 4 11.74 5.18 0.37
CA ALA A 4 11.53 5.24 1.81
C ALA A 4 10.04 5.07 2.14
N GLY A 5 9.70 4.04 2.92
CA GLY A 5 8.32 3.79 3.39
C GLY A 5 7.38 3.19 2.35
N ASN A 6 7.92 2.63 1.25
CA ASN A 6 7.16 1.97 0.18
C ASN A 6 5.95 2.81 -0.31
N MET A 7 6.14 4.13 -0.33
CA MET A 7 5.11 5.11 -0.63
C MET A 7 4.82 5.15 -2.13
N ILE A 8 3.55 5.37 -2.43
CA ILE A 8 3.01 5.53 -3.77
C ILE A 8 2.18 6.80 -3.74
N PRO A 9 2.61 7.89 -4.41
CA PRO A 9 1.78 9.08 -4.52
C PRO A 9 0.44 8.76 -5.21
N PRO A 10 -0.67 9.38 -4.80
CA PRO A 10 -1.88 9.40 -5.60
C PRO A 10 -1.59 9.92 -7.01
N TYR A 11 -2.31 9.41 -8.01
CA TYR A 11 -2.14 9.86 -9.38
C TYR A 11 -2.42 11.36 -9.51
N GLY A 12 -1.54 12.07 -10.22
CA GLY A 12 -1.63 13.51 -10.45
C GLY A 12 -0.88 14.37 -9.44
N ASP A 13 -0.67 13.88 -8.21
CA ASP A 13 0.01 14.64 -7.14
C ASP A 13 1.51 14.77 -7.40
N LEU A 14 2.17 13.66 -7.74
CA LEU A 14 3.58 13.64 -8.14
C LEU A 14 3.80 12.76 -9.36
N LYS A 15 4.15 13.39 -10.50
CA LYS A 15 4.57 12.69 -11.71
C LYS A 15 6.07 12.38 -11.65
N GLY A 16 6.42 11.43 -10.79
CA GLY A 16 7.80 10.99 -10.54
C GLY A 16 8.09 9.56 -11.01
N GLY A 17 9.27 9.06 -10.67
CA GLY A 17 9.74 7.72 -11.07
C GLY A 17 8.86 6.56 -10.60
N VAL A 18 8.11 6.72 -9.50
CA VAL A 18 7.16 5.71 -9.01
C VAL A 18 6.00 5.53 -10.01
N SER A 19 5.33 6.62 -10.39
CA SER A 19 4.22 6.61 -11.35
C SER A 19 4.66 6.09 -12.72
N ALA A 20 5.83 6.52 -13.21
CA ALA A 20 6.40 6.04 -14.46
C ALA A 20 6.73 4.53 -14.42
N THR A 21 7.27 4.04 -13.29
CA THR A 21 7.57 2.61 -13.11
C THR A 21 6.29 1.77 -13.12
N ILE A 22 5.24 2.23 -12.42
CA ILE A 22 3.94 1.56 -12.38
C ILE A 22 3.36 1.49 -13.80
N GLU A 23 3.32 2.61 -14.51
CA GLU A 23 2.77 2.67 -15.86
C GLU A 23 3.52 1.76 -16.84
N TYR A 24 4.85 1.82 -16.84
CA TYR A 24 5.67 0.98 -17.71
C TYR A 24 5.46 -0.51 -17.41
N ALA A 25 5.46 -0.90 -16.13
CA ALA A 25 5.27 -2.29 -15.76
C ALA A 25 3.89 -2.82 -16.20
N VAL A 26 2.84 -2.01 -16.04
CA VAL A 26 1.47 -2.42 -16.37
C VAL A 26 1.23 -2.43 -17.88
N LEU A 27 1.68 -1.41 -18.61
CA LEU A 27 1.34 -1.26 -20.03
C LEU A 27 2.37 -1.88 -20.98
N ALA A 28 3.66 -1.76 -20.69
CA ALA A 28 4.71 -2.29 -21.55
C ALA A 28 5.03 -3.75 -21.21
N LEU A 29 5.13 -4.08 -19.92
CA LEU A 29 5.50 -5.43 -19.48
C LEU A 29 4.29 -6.34 -19.22
N ASN A 30 3.07 -5.80 -19.22
CA ASN A 30 1.83 -6.54 -19.00
C ASN A 30 1.86 -7.41 -17.73
N ILE A 31 2.40 -6.88 -16.63
CA ILE A 31 2.41 -7.59 -15.34
C ILE A 31 0.98 -7.83 -14.85
N GLN A 32 0.77 -8.96 -14.17
CA GLN A 32 -0.54 -9.33 -13.62
C GLN A 32 -0.65 -9.06 -12.11
N HIS A 33 0.48 -8.88 -11.43
CA HIS A 33 0.53 -8.77 -9.98
C HIS A 33 1.36 -7.57 -9.56
N ILE A 34 0.79 -6.71 -8.71
CA ILE A 34 1.50 -5.60 -8.06
C ILE A 34 1.45 -5.85 -6.56
N ILE A 35 2.62 -5.82 -5.92
CA ILE A 35 2.76 -6.01 -4.47
C ILE A 35 3.27 -4.72 -3.85
N VAL A 36 2.50 -4.15 -2.92
CA VAL A 36 2.99 -3.17 -1.95
C VAL A 36 3.53 -3.94 -0.77
N CYS A 37 4.85 -3.98 -0.64
CA CYS A 37 5.54 -4.69 0.44
C CYS A 37 6.08 -3.67 1.45
N GLY A 38 5.41 -3.57 2.60
CA GLY A 38 5.96 -2.95 3.80
C GLY A 38 6.73 -3.96 4.63
N HIS A 39 7.29 -3.51 5.75
CA HIS A 39 8.05 -4.40 6.62
C HIS A 39 8.09 -3.91 8.06
N THR A 40 8.28 -4.84 9.00
CA THR A 40 8.45 -4.51 10.41
C THR A 40 9.70 -3.66 10.62
N ASP A 41 9.67 -2.86 11.69
CA ASP A 41 10.74 -1.94 12.08
C ASP A 41 11.09 -0.86 11.03
N CYS A 42 10.14 -0.48 10.17
CA CYS A 42 10.38 0.49 9.10
C CYS A 42 10.74 1.88 9.64
N GLY A 43 11.96 2.35 9.32
CA GLY A 43 12.43 3.68 9.72
C GLY A 43 11.57 4.84 9.19
N ALA A 44 11.01 4.70 7.99
CA ALA A 44 10.09 5.69 7.44
C ALA A 44 8.75 5.75 8.20
N MET A 45 8.26 4.60 8.70
CA MET A 45 7.05 4.56 9.54
C MET A 45 7.33 5.14 10.92
N LYS A 46 8.52 4.89 11.50
CA LYS A 46 8.97 5.57 12.73
C LYS A 46 9.02 7.09 12.56
N ALA A 47 9.55 7.56 11.42
CA ALA A 47 9.60 8.99 11.09
C ALA A 47 8.19 9.59 10.87
N LEU A 48 7.27 8.82 10.30
CA LEU A 48 5.88 9.23 10.14
C LEU A 48 5.12 9.26 11.48
N GLN A 49 5.39 8.31 12.38
CA GLN A 49 4.86 8.28 13.75
C GLN A 49 5.34 9.47 14.58
N HIS A 50 6.60 9.88 14.35
CA HIS A 50 7.32 10.92 15.08
C HIS A 50 7.79 12.04 14.13
N PRO A 51 6.86 12.85 13.59
CA PRO A 51 7.16 13.82 12.54
C PRO A 51 8.19 14.89 12.96
N GLU A 52 8.31 15.17 14.26
CA GLU A 52 9.30 16.08 14.83
C GLU A 52 10.74 15.63 14.54
N LYS A 53 10.98 14.31 14.38
CA LYS A 53 12.31 13.77 14.04
C LYS A 53 12.73 14.05 12.59
N THR A 54 11.83 14.59 11.78
CA THR A 54 12.08 14.96 10.37
C THR A 54 11.99 16.46 10.14
N GLU A 55 12.14 17.27 11.20
CA GLU A 55 11.97 18.71 11.12
C GLU A 55 12.91 19.36 10.08
N ASP A 56 14.18 18.98 10.07
CA ASP A 56 15.16 19.51 9.14
C ASP A 56 15.21 18.76 7.79
N MET A 57 14.29 17.81 7.55
CA MET A 57 14.27 16.96 6.35
C MET A 57 13.06 17.27 5.45
N SER A 58 12.99 18.48 4.90
CA SER A 58 11.83 18.99 4.14
C SER A 58 11.34 18.04 3.03
N THR A 59 12.24 17.49 2.21
CA THR A 59 11.87 16.54 1.14
C THR A 59 11.32 15.22 1.69
N VAL A 60 11.90 14.72 2.79
CA VAL A 60 11.40 13.50 3.45
C VAL A 60 10.02 13.75 4.03
N ARG A 61 9.78 14.91 4.63
CA ARG A 61 8.47 15.24 5.21
C ARG A 61 7.37 15.30 4.14
N ILE A 62 7.65 15.96 3.01
CA ILE A 62 6.71 16.00 1.86
C ILE A 62 6.45 14.58 1.37
N TRP A 63 7.52 13.79 1.21
CA TRP A 63 7.43 12.41 0.73
C TRP A 63 6.61 11.50 1.67
N LEU A 64 6.86 11.56 2.98
CA LEU A 64 6.12 10.79 3.98
C LEU A 64 4.68 11.31 4.16
N GLY A 65 4.36 12.50 3.67
CA GLY A 65 3.00 13.03 3.61
C GLY A 65 2.03 12.10 2.85
N HIS A 66 2.52 11.30 1.90
CA HIS A 66 1.71 10.27 1.24
C HIS A 66 1.27 9.12 2.18
N GLY A 67 1.79 9.05 3.41
CA GLY A 67 1.34 8.15 4.47
C GLY A 67 0.41 8.80 5.50
N GLU A 68 0.05 10.07 5.34
CA GLU A 68 -0.73 10.82 6.36
C GLU A 68 -2.08 10.16 6.67
N THR A 69 -2.76 9.58 5.68
CA THR A 69 -4.01 8.83 5.89
C THR A 69 -3.82 7.71 6.92
N ALA A 70 -2.78 6.89 6.76
CA ALA A 70 -2.48 5.80 7.69
C ALA A 70 -2.15 6.34 9.09
N ARG A 71 -1.36 7.42 9.17
CA ARG A 71 -1.02 8.06 10.45
C ARG A 71 -2.25 8.59 11.18
N ARG A 72 -3.20 9.20 10.47
CA ARG A 72 -4.45 9.70 11.05
C ARG A 72 -5.33 8.56 11.55
N ILE A 73 -5.49 7.51 10.76
CA ILE A 73 -6.25 6.31 11.16
C ILE A 73 -5.68 5.74 12.46
N VAL A 74 -4.37 5.51 12.54
CA VAL A 74 -3.72 4.99 13.74
C VAL A 74 -3.92 5.89 14.96
N ARG A 75 -3.71 7.20 14.79
CA ARG A 75 -3.85 8.16 15.89
C ARG A 75 -5.28 8.26 16.42
N GLU A 76 -6.28 8.16 15.54
CA GLU A 76 -7.69 8.41 15.88
C GLU A 76 -8.44 7.14 16.26
N ALA A 77 -8.20 6.02 15.59
CA ALA A 77 -8.88 4.75 15.85
C ALA A 77 -8.15 3.85 16.86
N TYR A 78 -6.85 4.11 17.10
CA TYR A 78 -5.99 3.24 17.90
C TYR A 78 -5.10 4.02 18.88
N SER A 79 -5.64 5.10 19.47
CA SER A 79 -4.90 6.02 20.37
C SER A 79 -4.29 5.36 21.61
N GLU A 80 -4.85 4.24 22.06
CA GLU A 80 -4.46 3.53 23.28
C GLU A 80 -3.38 2.46 23.06
N LEU A 81 -2.91 2.27 21.83
CA LEU A 81 -1.85 1.30 21.55
C LEU A 81 -0.51 1.73 22.15
N SER A 82 0.30 0.75 22.57
CA SER A 82 1.71 1.00 22.89
C SER A 82 2.46 1.52 21.66
N GLU A 83 3.61 2.17 21.87
CA GLU A 83 4.41 2.72 20.75
C GLU A 83 4.75 1.67 19.69
N GLU A 84 5.15 0.47 20.12
CA GLU A 84 5.46 -0.66 19.22
C GLU A 84 4.22 -1.16 18.47
N ALA A 85 3.09 -1.29 19.16
CA ALA A 85 1.85 -1.73 18.53
C ALA A 85 1.30 -0.69 17.54
N ALA A 86 1.42 0.60 17.87
CA ALA A 86 1.06 1.69 16.98
C ALA A 86 1.96 1.74 15.73
N LEU A 87 3.27 1.44 15.87
CA LEU A 87 4.18 1.34 14.72
C LEU A 87 3.82 0.17 13.80
N HIS A 88 3.45 -0.97 14.39
CA HIS A 88 2.97 -2.13 13.64
C HIS A 88 1.68 -1.80 12.87
N ALA A 89 0.68 -1.25 13.55
CA ALA A 89 -0.57 -0.81 12.94
C ALA A 89 -0.32 0.24 11.83
N LEU A 90 0.59 1.20 12.05
CA LEU A 90 0.94 2.22 11.06
C LEU A 90 1.56 1.62 9.80
N THR A 91 2.38 0.57 9.95
CA THR A 91 2.98 -0.13 8.82
C THR A 91 1.90 -0.82 7.97
N GLU A 92 0.96 -1.51 8.62
CA GLU A 92 -0.16 -2.19 7.98
C GLU A 92 -1.12 -1.20 7.30
N GLU A 93 -1.54 -0.15 8.01
CA GLU A 93 -2.41 0.89 7.47
C GLU A 93 -1.73 1.64 6.32
N ASN A 94 -0.42 1.85 6.36
CA ASN A 94 0.32 2.44 5.25
C ASN A 94 0.24 1.56 4.00
N ILE A 95 0.44 0.24 4.14
CA ILE A 95 0.30 -0.69 3.01
C ILE A 95 -1.10 -0.57 2.39
N VAL A 96 -2.15 -0.56 3.22
CA VAL A 96 -3.54 -0.42 2.75
C VAL A 96 -3.76 0.93 2.05
N ALA A 97 -3.30 2.04 2.63
CA ALA A 97 -3.38 3.36 2.01
C ALA A 97 -2.65 3.42 0.65
N GLN A 98 -1.47 2.82 0.54
CA GLN A 98 -0.72 2.80 -0.72
C GLN A 98 -1.40 1.91 -1.79
N LEU A 99 -2.15 0.87 -1.39
CA LEU A 99 -3.01 0.12 -2.30
C LEU A 99 -4.15 0.99 -2.84
N GLU A 100 -4.76 1.83 -2.01
CA GLU A 100 -5.77 2.80 -2.48
C GLU A 100 -5.17 3.83 -3.43
N HIS A 101 -3.96 4.31 -3.15
CA HIS A 101 -3.26 5.20 -4.07
C HIS A 101 -2.98 4.53 -5.41
N LEU A 102 -2.54 3.27 -5.44
CA LEU A 102 -2.35 2.51 -6.68
C LEU A 102 -3.61 2.47 -7.55
N LYS A 103 -4.79 2.31 -6.93
CA LYS A 103 -6.08 2.28 -7.66
C LYS A 103 -6.40 3.60 -8.37
N THR A 104 -5.76 4.70 -8.01
CA THR A 104 -5.93 6.00 -8.69
C THR A 104 -5.12 6.13 -9.98
N HIS A 105 -4.10 5.28 -10.20
CA HIS A 105 -3.27 5.32 -11.41
C HIS A 105 -4.06 4.76 -12.61
N PRO A 106 -4.20 5.48 -13.74
CA PRO A 106 -5.06 5.06 -14.85
C PRO A 106 -4.73 3.68 -15.44
N SER A 107 -3.43 3.37 -15.59
CA SER A 107 -2.95 2.08 -16.07
C SER A 107 -3.38 0.94 -15.13
N VAL A 108 -3.29 1.15 -13.82
CA VAL A 108 -3.74 0.18 -12.81
C VAL A 108 -5.26 0.10 -12.78
N ALA A 109 -5.96 1.22 -12.69
CA ALA A 109 -7.42 1.28 -12.56
C ALA A 109 -8.14 0.52 -13.68
N SER A 110 -7.71 0.74 -14.93
CA SER A 110 -8.26 0.07 -16.11
C SER A 110 -8.03 -1.45 -16.08
N ARG A 111 -6.79 -1.89 -15.84
CA ARG A 111 -6.42 -3.32 -15.78
C ARG A 111 -7.01 -4.05 -14.58
N LEU A 112 -7.20 -3.33 -13.48
CA LEU A 112 -7.85 -3.84 -12.30
C LEU A 112 -9.35 -4.08 -12.57
N ALA A 113 -10.00 -3.20 -13.34
CA ALA A 113 -11.40 -3.35 -13.73
C ALA A 113 -11.65 -4.51 -14.72
N THR A 114 -10.69 -4.82 -15.59
CA THR A 114 -10.75 -5.98 -16.50
C THR A 114 -10.39 -7.30 -15.82
N GLY A 115 -9.77 -7.24 -14.63
CA GLY A 115 -9.27 -8.40 -13.90
C GLY A 115 -7.89 -8.88 -14.37
N ASP A 116 -7.21 -8.09 -15.21
CA ASP A 116 -5.86 -8.38 -15.72
C ASP A 116 -4.79 -8.15 -14.65
N VAL A 117 -5.03 -7.20 -13.74
CA VAL A 117 -4.11 -6.87 -12.63
C VAL A 117 -4.75 -7.19 -11.28
N SER A 118 -3.95 -7.77 -10.39
CA SER A 118 -4.27 -8.03 -8.99
C SER A 118 -3.32 -7.23 -8.08
N LEU A 119 -3.86 -6.67 -6.99
CA LEU A 119 -3.10 -5.86 -6.03
C LEU A 119 -2.94 -6.61 -4.71
N HIS A 120 -1.73 -6.64 -4.17
CA HIS A 120 -1.40 -7.35 -2.94
C HIS A 120 -0.71 -6.41 -1.96
N GLY A 121 -1.13 -6.44 -0.69
CA GLY A 121 -0.44 -5.75 0.40
C GLY A 121 0.27 -6.76 1.28
N TRP A 122 1.59 -6.67 1.41
CA TRP A 122 2.40 -7.58 2.23
C TRP A 122 3.12 -6.81 3.33
N ASN A 123 3.15 -7.38 4.53
CA ASN A 123 3.96 -6.95 5.65
C ASN A 123 5.04 -8.01 5.91
N TYR A 124 6.29 -7.69 5.55
CA TYR A 124 7.43 -8.59 5.74
C TYR A 124 8.05 -8.46 7.13
N HIS A 125 8.14 -9.56 7.86
CA HIS A 125 8.69 -9.58 9.22
C HIS A 125 10.20 -9.77 9.16
N ILE A 126 10.96 -8.68 9.27
CA ILE A 126 12.42 -8.69 9.01
C ILE A 126 13.22 -9.63 9.91
N ARG A 127 12.70 -9.95 11.11
CA ARG A 127 13.36 -10.81 12.10
C ARG A 127 13.15 -12.29 11.83
N THR A 128 11.96 -12.67 11.37
CA THR A 128 11.57 -14.08 11.21
C THR A 128 11.55 -14.53 9.76
N GLY A 129 11.41 -13.60 8.81
CA GLY A 129 11.21 -13.90 7.40
C GLY A 129 9.75 -14.19 7.03
N ASP A 130 8.82 -14.13 8.00
CA ASP A 130 7.40 -14.35 7.76
C ASP A 130 6.79 -13.19 6.95
N ILE A 131 5.67 -13.49 6.30
CA ILE A 131 4.88 -12.50 5.56
C ILE A 131 3.42 -12.63 5.99
N ASP A 132 2.86 -11.50 6.41
CA ASP A 132 1.42 -11.32 6.53
C ASP A 132 0.90 -10.57 5.30
N ALA A 133 -0.25 -10.98 4.79
CA ALA A 133 -0.87 -10.43 3.58
C ALA A 133 -2.25 -9.86 3.88
N TRP A 134 -2.55 -8.69 3.31
CA TRP A 134 -3.84 -8.02 3.41
C TRP A 134 -4.92 -8.81 2.67
N ASP A 135 -5.86 -9.39 3.41
CA ASP A 135 -7.04 -10.06 2.87
C ASP A 135 -8.23 -9.09 2.83
N THR A 136 -8.52 -8.53 1.65
CA THR A 136 -9.64 -7.59 1.48
C THR A 136 -11.01 -8.18 1.80
N GLN A 137 -11.17 -9.50 1.77
CA GLN A 137 -12.46 -10.14 2.07
C GLN A 137 -12.68 -10.23 3.58
N ARG A 138 -11.60 -10.42 4.34
CA ARG A 138 -11.61 -10.48 5.80
C ARG A 138 -11.37 -9.13 6.47
N GLY A 139 -10.85 -8.15 5.72
CA GLY A 139 -10.51 -6.82 6.23
C GLY A 139 -9.38 -6.84 7.26
N ARG A 140 -8.41 -7.75 7.11
CA ARG A 140 -7.26 -7.88 8.02
C ARG A 140 -6.06 -8.52 7.33
N PHE A 141 -4.89 -8.33 7.92
CA PHE A 141 -3.70 -9.11 7.59
C PHE A 141 -3.85 -10.55 8.09
N VAL A 142 -3.39 -11.51 7.28
CA VAL A 142 -3.36 -12.94 7.60
C VAL A 142 -2.00 -13.52 7.19
N PRO A 143 -1.50 -14.58 7.86
CA PRO A 143 -0.29 -15.26 7.41
C PRO A 143 -0.39 -15.66 5.94
N ILE A 144 0.69 -15.52 5.17
CA ILE A 144 0.69 -15.77 3.71
C ILE A 144 0.18 -17.18 3.35
N GLN A 145 0.34 -18.16 4.24
CA GLN A 145 -0.14 -19.52 4.07
C GLN A 145 -1.68 -19.62 4.09
N GLN A 146 -2.36 -18.63 4.67
CA GLN A 146 -3.82 -18.51 4.74
C GLN A 146 -4.38 -17.54 3.70
N TYR A 147 -3.52 -16.87 2.93
CA TYR A 147 -3.88 -15.85 1.98
C TYR A 147 -4.49 -16.45 0.69
N SER A 148 -5.58 -15.86 0.22
CA SER A 148 -6.21 -16.22 -1.05
C SER A 148 -5.94 -15.16 -2.12
N LEU A 149 -5.53 -15.59 -3.32
CA LEU A 149 -5.39 -14.69 -4.47
C LEU A 149 -6.71 -14.02 -4.87
N ALA A 150 -7.86 -14.60 -4.50
CA ALA A 150 -9.16 -13.96 -4.70
C ALA A 150 -9.31 -12.65 -3.93
N SER A 151 -8.53 -12.46 -2.86
CA SER A 151 -8.52 -11.23 -2.06
C SER A 151 -7.70 -10.11 -2.70
N ALA A 152 -6.95 -10.39 -3.77
CA ALA A 152 -6.18 -9.40 -4.52
C ALA A 152 -6.95 -8.74 -5.67
N ARG A 153 -8.13 -9.28 -5.99
CA ARG A 153 -8.95 -8.85 -7.13
C ARG A 153 -10.20 -8.12 -6.62
N PRO A 154 -10.49 -6.91 -7.09
CA PRO A 154 -11.79 -6.32 -6.83
C PRO A 154 -12.88 -7.07 -7.59
N ARG A 155 -14.08 -7.07 -7.02
CA ARG A 155 -15.25 -7.62 -7.71
C ARG A 155 -15.59 -6.73 -8.91
N PRO A 156 -15.90 -7.30 -10.09
CA PRO A 156 -16.39 -6.53 -11.23
C PRO A 156 -17.62 -5.71 -10.82
N ARG A 157 -17.63 -4.41 -11.13
CA ARG A 157 -18.75 -3.50 -10.79
C ARG A 157 -19.94 -3.68 -11.73
N LEU A 158 -19.70 -4.11 -12.97
CA LEU A 158 -20.73 -4.41 -13.95
C LEU A 158 -20.83 -5.93 -14.11
N GLN A 159 -22.05 -6.46 -13.99
CA GLN A 159 -22.32 -7.83 -14.38
C GLN A 159 -22.17 -7.94 -15.91
N ARG A 160 -21.49 -8.99 -16.38
CA ARG A 160 -21.20 -9.22 -17.81
C ARG A 160 -22.46 -9.31 -18.71
N GLU A 161 -23.66 -9.31 -18.13
CA GLU A 161 -24.95 -9.34 -18.83
C GLU A 161 -25.20 -8.09 -19.70
N LEU A 162 -24.53 -6.96 -19.39
CA LEU A 162 -24.61 -5.73 -20.20
C LEU A 162 -23.61 -5.70 -21.39
N ALA A 163 -22.84 -6.77 -21.61
CA ALA A 163 -21.82 -6.85 -22.67
C ALA A 163 -22.31 -7.59 -23.94
N ARG A 164 -23.62 -7.58 -24.20
CA ARG A 164 -24.20 -8.08 -25.45
C ARG A 164 -24.53 -6.94 -26.40
#